data_AF-A0AAV9K3Q6-F1
#
_entry.id   AF-A0AAV9K3Q6-F1
#
_cell.length_a   1.000
_cell.length_b   1.000
_cell.length_c   1.000
_cell.angle_alpha   90.00
_cell.angle_beta   90.00
_cell.angle_gamma   90.00
#
_symmetry.space_group_name_H-M   'P 1'
#
loop_
_entity.id
_entity.type
_entity.pdbx_description
1 polymer ?
#
loop_
_entity_poly.entity_id
_entity_poly.type
_entity_poly.pdbx_seq_one_letter_code
_entity_poly.pdbx_strand_id
1 'polypeptide(L)'
;MNIKPVFRKKRVIYRKKQFDENVDNEITRSLEESFRVDYFLYIVDQAIFSLQNRFEQFEVYENIFGFLFSGKKLRSLDDENLKKYCLNLECSLKHNTHSDIDGLDLFSELKVLRKIIKVEDNTLIEILNQIKRLDSFPNAYIAYRIMLTIPVTVASAERSFSKLKIIKSYLRSTMSQERLSGLAILSIEKELLEEIDYTKIINNFASQKARKIDLK
;
A
#
# COMPACT_ATOMS: atom_id res chain seq x y z
N MET A 1 16.19 -18.26 -12.24
CA MET A 1 15.55 -19.60 -12.19
C MET A 1 15.16 -19.98 -13.62
N ASN A 2 15.98 -20.78 -14.32
CA ASN A 2 15.70 -21.26 -15.68
C ASN A 2 15.28 -22.74 -15.64
N ILE A 3 14.15 -23.01 -14.97
CA ILE A 3 13.57 -24.37 -14.95
C ILE A 3 12.53 -24.40 -16.06
N LYS A 4 12.77 -25.18 -17.12
CA LYS A 4 11.77 -25.37 -18.19
C LYS A 4 10.58 -26.13 -17.61
N PRO A 5 9.33 -25.65 -17.78
CA PRO A 5 8.15 -26.38 -17.32
C PRO A 5 8.04 -27.70 -18.08
N VAL A 6 7.91 -28.81 -17.36
CA VAL A 6 7.75 -30.15 -17.94
C VAL A 6 6.29 -30.58 -17.78
N PHE A 7 5.49 -30.45 -18.84
CA PHE A 7 4.12 -30.93 -18.87
C PHE A 7 4.09 -32.44 -19.19
N ARG A 8 3.86 -33.28 -18.18
CA ARG A 8 3.76 -34.74 -18.37
C ARG A 8 2.45 -35.07 -19.09
N LYS A 9 2.52 -35.74 -20.25
CA LYS A 9 1.32 -36.20 -20.97
C LYS A 9 0.57 -37.24 -20.14
N LYS A 10 -0.68 -36.94 -19.76
CA LYS A 10 -1.56 -37.91 -19.09
C LYS A 10 -2.11 -38.89 -20.13
N ARG A 11 -2.14 -40.19 -19.81
CA ARG A 11 -2.72 -41.21 -20.70
C ARG A 11 -4.21 -40.94 -20.90
N VAL A 12 -4.64 -40.80 -22.15
CA VAL A 12 -6.07 -40.69 -22.50
C VAL A 12 -6.68 -42.10 -22.41
N ILE A 13 -7.72 -42.26 -21.58
CA ILE A 13 -8.46 -43.51 -21.43
C ILE A 13 -9.70 -43.39 -22.32
N TYR A 14 -9.81 -44.25 -23.33
CA TYR A 14 -10.99 -44.32 -24.18
C TYR A 14 -11.93 -45.43 -23.70
N ARG A 15 -13.20 -45.11 -23.46
CA ARG A 15 -14.26 -46.10 -23.22
C ARG A 15 -14.88 -46.56 -24.55
N LYS A 16 -15.41 -47.79 -24.60
CA LYS A 16 -16.21 -48.25 -25.75
C LYS A 16 -17.50 -47.42 -25.83
N LYS A 17 -17.84 -46.97 -27.04
CA LYS A 17 -18.93 -46.04 -27.36
C LYS A 17 -20.19 -46.78 -27.80
N GLN A 18 -21.36 -46.17 -27.65
CA GLN A 18 -22.63 -46.65 -28.22
C GLN A 18 -22.97 -45.89 -29.52
N PHE A 19 -23.85 -46.47 -30.35
CA PHE A 19 -24.10 -46.07 -31.74
C PHE A 19 -24.62 -44.62 -31.90
N ASP A 20 -25.38 -44.12 -30.91
CA ASP A 20 -26.00 -42.78 -30.95
C ASP A 20 -25.31 -41.73 -30.06
N GLU A 21 -24.11 -42.03 -29.54
CA GLU A 21 -23.41 -41.12 -28.61
C GLU A 21 -22.74 -39.96 -29.38
N ASN A 22 -23.40 -38.79 -29.37
CA ASN A 22 -22.93 -37.60 -30.08
C ASN A 22 -21.65 -37.03 -29.44
N VAL A 23 -20.61 -36.83 -30.25
CA VAL A 23 -19.31 -36.33 -29.82
C VAL A 23 -19.26 -34.82 -30.03
N ASP A 24 -19.97 -34.06 -29.21
CA ASP A 24 -19.49 -32.69 -28.98
C ASP A 24 -18.20 -32.85 -28.19
N ASN A 25 -17.10 -32.80 -28.95
CA ASN A 25 -15.74 -32.90 -28.46
C ASN A 25 -15.60 -31.95 -27.27
N GLU A 26 -15.60 -32.46 -26.04
CA GLU A 26 -14.94 -31.79 -24.94
C GLU A 26 -13.54 -31.50 -25.46
N ILE A 27 -13.30 -30.24 -25.85
CA ILE A 27 -12.03 -29.77 -26.39
C ILE A 27 -11.03 -30.11 -25.29
N THR A 28 -10.31 -31.21 -25.47
CA THR A 28 -9.37 -31.69 -24.47
C THR A 28 -8.15 -30.78 -24.63
N ARG A 29 -8.25 -29.57 -24.06
CA ARG A 29 -7.15 -28.58 -24.07
C ARG A 29 -5.90 -29.31 -23.61
N SER A 30 -4.79 -29.12 -24.32
CA SER A 30 -3.53 -29.67 -23.86
C SER A 30 -3.23 -29.14 -22.45
N LEU A 31 -2.50 -29.89 -21.62
CA LEU A 31 -2.15 -29.42 -20.27
C LEU A 31 -1.42 -28.08 -20.29
N GLU A 32 -0.68 -27.81 -21.37
CA GLU A 32 -0.03 -26.53 -21.63
C GLU A 32 -1.04 -25.42 -21.92
N GLU A 33 -2.05 -25.66 -22.76
CA GLU A 33 -3.12 -24.69 -23.03
C GLU A 33 -4.02 -24.46 -21.82
N SER A 34 -4.35 -25.51 -21.05
CA SER A 34 -5.11 -25.35 -19.81
C SER A 34 -4.30 -24.56 -18.78
N PHE A 35 -3.01 -24.86 -18.59
CA PHE A 35 -2.16 -24.04 -17.72
C PHE A 35 -2.07 -22.59 -18.22
N ARG A 36 -1.90 -22.40 -19.54
CA ARG A 36 -1.82 -21.07 -20.14
C ARG A 36 -3.10 -20.27 -19.90
N VAL A 37 -4.25 -20.84 -20.21
CA VAL A 37 -5.54 -20.13 -20.17
C VAL A 37 -6.06 -19.99 -18.74
N ASP A 38 -6.05 -21.07 -17.97
CA ASP A 38 -6.74 -21.13 -16.67
C ASP A 38 -5.89 -20.55 -15.54
N TYR A 39 -4.56 -20.47 -15.69
CA TYR A 39 -3.65 -19.95 -14.67
C TYR A 39 -2.79 -18.79 -15.16
N PHE A 40 -1.99 -18.98 -16.21
CA PHE A 40 -0.99 -17.98 -16.60
C PHE A 40 -1.63 -16.67 -17.05
N LEU A 41 -2.59 -16.74 -17.98
CA LEU A 41 -3.32 -15.55 -18.46
C LEU A 41 -4.09 -14.89 -17.32
N TYR A 42 -4.76 -15.67 -16.46
CA TYR A 42 -5.43 -15.13 -15.28
C TYR A 42 -4.49 -14.33 -14.36
N ILE A 43 -3.29 -14.84 -14.08
CA ILE A 43 -2.30 -14.14 -13.25
C ILE A 43 -1.82 -12.85 -13.95
N VAL A 44 -1.57 -12.91 -15.26
CA VAL A 44 -1.14 -11.75 -16.05
C VAL A 44 -2.24 -10.69 -16.07
N ASP A 45 -3.49 -11.07 -16.34
CA ASP A 45 -4.64 -10.17 -16.36
C ASP A 45 -4.85 -9.55 -14.98
N GLN A 46 -4.74 -10.34 -13.91
CA GLN A 46 -4.81 -9.82 -12.55
C GLN A 46 -3.69 -8.81 -12.26
N ALA A 47 -2.47 -9.07 -12.73
CA ALA A 47 -1.35 -8.14 -12.57
C ALA A 47 -1.58 -6.84 -13.35
N ILE A 48 -2.06 -6.94 -14.60
CA ILE A 48 -2.41 -5.79 -15.44
C ILE A 48 -3.50 -4.96 -14.77
N PHE A 49 -4.60 -5.61 -14.36
CA PHE A 49 -5.72 -4.95 -13.71
C PHE A 49 -5.30 -4.26 -12.40
N SER A 50 -4.46 -4.93 -11.60
CA SER A 50 -3.95 -4.36 -10.35
C SER A 50 -3.07 -3.13 -10.59
N LEU A 51 -2.26 -3.14 -11.67
CA LEU A 51 -1.46 -1.99 -12.05
C LEU A 51 -2.34 -0.84 -12.58
N GLN A 52 -3.32 -1.14 -13.42
CA GLN A 52 -4.26 -0.15 -13.96
C GLN A 52 -5.02 0.58 -12.84
N ASN A 53 -5.66 -0.18 -11.94
CA ASN A 53 -6.35 0.39 -10.79
C ASN A 53 -5.43 1.26 -9.91
N ARG A 54 -4.15 0.89 -9.76
CA ARG A 54 -3.18 1.69 -9.02
C ARG A 54 -2.83 3.00 -9.73
N PHE A 55 -2.70 3.00 -11.06
CA PHE A 55 -2.48 4.23 -11.82
C PHE A 55 -3.69 5.16 -11.76
N GLU A 56 -4.91 4.63 -11.87
CA GLU A 56 -6.15 5.40 -11.69
C GLU A 56 -6.19 6.07 -10.30
N GLN A 57 -5.81 5.36 -9.24
CA GLN A 57 -5.70 5.93 -7.89
C GLN A 57 -4.64 7.04 -7.81
N PHE A 58 -3.52 6.91 -8.53
CA PHE A 58 -2.52 7.97 -8.59
C PHE A 58 -3.00 9.21 -9.34
N GLU A 59 -3.80 9.04 -10.40
CA GLU A 59 -4.42 10.19 -11.09
C GLU A 59 -5.39 10.94 -10.16
N VAL A 60 -6.21 10.21 -9.39
CA VAL A 60 -7.07 10.83 -8.36
C VAL A 60 -6.23 11.58 -7.33
N TYR A 61 -5.14 10.98 -6.86
CA TYR A 61 -4.23 11.61 -5.91
C TYR A 61 -3.56 12.86 -6.47
N GLU A 62 -3.12 12.81 -7.72
CA GLU A 62 -2.56 13.98 -8.42
C GLU A 62 -3.61 15.09 -8.58
N ASN A 63 -4.87 14.75 -8.82
CA ASN A 63 -5.94 15.74 -8.91
C ASN A 63 -6.20 16.45 -7.56
N ILE A 64 -6.03 15.75 -6.43
CA ILE A 64 -6.27 16.28 -5.09
C ILE A 64 -5.04 17.05 -4.57
N PHE A 65 -3.86 16.43 -4.57
CA PHE A 65 -2.64 16.99 -3.97
C PHE A 65 -1.67 17.58 -4.99
N GLY A 66 -1.93 17.43 -6.29
CA GLY A 66 -0.90 17.66 -7.30
C GLY A 66 -0.43 19.09 -7.42
N PHE A 67 -1.17 20.06 -6.92
CA PHE A 67 -0.75 21.46 -6.84
C PHE A 67 0.35 21.71 -5.79
N LEU A 68 0.49 20.81 -4.80
CA LEU A 68 1.49 20.89 -3.73
C LEU A 68 2.81 20.18 -4.08
N PHE A 69 2.84 19.34 -5.13
CA PHE A 69 4.02 18.51 -5.49
C PHE A 69 5.29 19.32 -5.76
N SER A 70 5.16 20.52 -6.30
CA SER A 70 6.31 21.35 -6.67
C SER A 70 6.05 22.80 -6.31
N GLY A 71 7.05 23.44 -5.72
CA GLY A 71 7.04 24.90 -5.53
C GLY A 71 6.87 25.67 -6.84
N LYS A 72 7.33 25.12 -7.98
CA LYS A 72 7.12 25.71 -9.31
C LYS A 72 5.63 25.69 -9.69
N LYS A 73 4.95 24.55 -9.52
CA LYS A 73 3.51 24.40 -9.81
C LYS A 73 2.66 25.29 -8.91
N LEU A 74 3.01 25.37 -7.63
CA LEU A 74 2.37 26.29 -6.67
C LEU A 74 2.55 27.76 -7.06
N ARG A 75 3.73 28.13 -7.60
CA ARG A 75 4.01 29.50 -8.05
C ARG A 75 3.31 29.88 -9.35
N SER A 76 3.14 28.93 -10.28
CA SER A 76 2.50 29.18 -11.57
C SER A 76 0.97 29.29 -11.50
N LEU A 77 0.36 28.81 -10.41
CA LEU A 77 -1.09 28.86 -10.21
C LEU A 77 -1.57 30.29 -9.94
N ASP A 78 -2.63 30.68 -10.63
CA ASP A 78 -3.43 31.87 -10.33
C ASP A 78 -4.22 31.69 -9.02
N ASP A 79 -4.59 32.83 -8.43
CA ASP A 79 -5.23 32.85 -7.12
C ASP A 79 -6.63 32.20 -7.13
N GLU A 80 -7.39 32.30 -8.23
CA GLU A 80 -8.71 31.69 -8.36
C GLU A 80 -8.61 30.16 -8.39
N ASN A 81 -7.72 29.63 -9.25
CA ASN A 81 -7.49 28.19 -9.29
C ASN A 81 -6.89 27.67 -7.98
N LEU A 82 -5.94 28.38 -7.36
CA LEU A 82 -5.37 27.99 -6.07
C LEU A 82 -6.45 27.85 -5.00
N LYS A 83 -7.37 28.82 -4.92
CA LYS A 83 -8.50 28.78 -3.98
C LYS A 83 -9.40 27.57 -4.25
N LYS A 84 -9.72 27.31 -5.52
CA LYS A 84 -10.50 26.14 -5.93
C LYS A 84 -9.83 24.82 -5.51
N TYR A 85 -8.52 24.70 -5.69
CA TYR A 85 -7.78 23.51 -5.26
C TYR A 85 -7.77 23.33 -3.74
N CYS A 86 -7.62 24.41 -2.97
CA CYS A 86 -7.66 24.34 -1.50
C CYS A 86 -9.04 23.90 -0.98
N LEU A 87 -10.13 24.43 -1.55
CA LEU A 87 -11.49 24.01 -1.21
C LEU A 87 -11.76 22.55 -1.61
N ASN A 88 -11.23 22.10 -2.75
CA ASN A 88 -11.33 20.70 -3.15
C ASN A 88 -10.57 19.77 -2.18
N LEU A 89 -9.39 20.20 -1.73
CA LEU A 89 -8.61 19.45 -0.75
C LEU A 89 -9.34 19.33 0.59
N GLU A 90 -9.97 20.41 1.07
CA GLU A 90 -10.81 20.38 2.26
C GLU A 90 -11.95 19.37 2.10
N CYS A 91 -12.70 19.42 0.99
CA CYS A 91 -13.77 18.47 0.71
C CYS A 91 -13.27 17.02 0.68
N SER A 92 -12.06 16.79 0.15
CA SER A 92 -11.44 15.47 0.06
C SER A 92 -10.97 14.93 1.42
N LEU A 93 -10.59 15.83 2.33
CA LEU A 93 -10.14 15.53 3.69
C LEU A 93 -11.23 15.75 4.74
N LYS A 94 -12.50 15.77 4.30
CA LYS A 94 -13.65 15.91 5.18
C LYS A 94 -14.24 14.53 5.48
N HIS A 95 -14.38 14.23 6.76
CA HIS A 95 -15.14 13.08 7.22
C HIS A 95 -16.30 13.53 8.12
N ASN A 96 -17.52 13.29 7.65
CA ASN A 96 -18.76 13.75 8.29
C ASN A 96 -18.78 15.29 8.45
N THR A 97 -18.58 15.75 9.68
CA THR A 97 -18.61 17.16 10.08
C THR A 97 -17.24 17.76 10.33
N HIS A 98 -16.18 16.96 10.32
CA HIS A 98 -14.82 17.39 10.63
C HIS A 98 -13.95 17.33 9.38
N SER A 99 -13.24 18.43 9.11
CA SER A 99 -12.22 18.52 8.07
C SER A 99 -10.85 18.58 8.74
N ASP A 100 -9.86 17.89 8.20
CA ASP A 100 -8.48 17.95 8.71
C ASP A 100 -7.80 19.30 8.45
N ILE A 101 -8.33 20.07 7.49
CA ILE A 101 -7.83 21.39 7.08
C ILE A 101 -9.00 22.35 6.79
N ASP A 102 -8.76 23.65 6.90
CA ASP A 102 -9.64 24.69 6.38
C ASP A 102 -9.10 25.18 5.01
N GLY A 103 -9.94 25.12 3.97
CA GLY A 103 -9.52 25.45 2.61
C GLY A 103 -9.25 26.95 2.39
N LEU A 104 -9.91 27.85 3.11
CA LEU A 104 -9.71 29.29 2.99
C LEU A 104 -8.45 29.74 3.73
N ASP A 105 -8.20 29.17 4.90
CA ASP A 105 -6.97 29.40 5.65
C ASP A 105 -5.78 28.81 4.90
N LEU A 106 -5.90 27.58 4.38
CA LEU A 106 -4.86 26.98 3.54
C LEU A 106 -4.53 27.86 2.34
N PHE A 107 -5.53 28.39 1.63
CA PHE A 107 -5.32 29.31 0.52
C PHE A 107 -4.50 30.54 0.94
N SER A 108 -4.86 31.15 2.07
CA SER A 108 -4.18 32.34 2.59
C SER A 108 -2.73 32.02 3.00
N GLU A 109 -2.52 30.90 3.69
CA GLU A 109 -1.20 30.39 4.06
C GLU A 109 -0.32 30.13 2.84
N LEU A 110 -0.85 29.42 1.83
CA LEU A 110 -0.12 29.09 0.60
C LEU A 110 0.21 30.33 -0.24
N LYS A 111 -0.65 31.35 -0.24
CA LYS A 111 -0.38 32.63 -0.92
C LYS A 111 0.81 33.36 -0.34
N VAL A 112 1.00 33.28 0.98
CA VAL A 112 2.19 33.80 1.67
C VAL A 112 3.38 32.88 1.42
N LEU A 113 3.20 31.56 1.55
CA LEU A 113 4.24 30.56 1.34
C LEU A 113 4.85 30.63 -0.07
N ARG A 114 4.05 30.90 -1.11
CA ARG A 114 4.50 31.10 -2.50
C ARG A 114 5.58 32.17 -2.63
N LYS A 115 5.54 33.21 -1.78
CA LYS A 115 6.52 34.31 -1.76
C LYS A 115 7.77 33.97 -0.94
N ILE A 116 7.63 33.09 0.06
CA ILE A 116 8.70 32.73 0.99
C ILE A 116 9.54 31.56 0.49
N ILE A 117 8.92 30.57 -0.17
CA ILE A 117 9.65 29.51 -0.86
C ILE A 117 10.55 30.21 -1.86
N LYS A 118 11.87 30.12 -1.70
CA LYS A 118 12.87 30.73 -2.59
C LYS A 118 13.47 29.74 -3.59
N VAL A 119 13.25 28.45 -3.41
CA VAL A 119 14.05 27.42 -4.08
C VAL A 119 13.31 26.85 -5.30
N GLU A 120 14.03 26.76 -6.41
CA GLU A 120 13.48 26.30 -7.69
C GLU A 120 13.33 24.76 -7.75
N ASP A 121 14.04 24.01 -6.91
CA ASP A 121 14.08 22.54 -6.91
C ASP A 121 14.00 21.93 -5.49
N ASN A 122 13.07 22.41 -4.65
CA ASN A 122 12.90 21.80 -3.33
C ASN A 122 12.22 20.44 -3.41
N THR A 123 12.80 19.46 -2.72
CA THR A 123 12.13 18.22 -2.36
C THR A 123 10.98 18.54 -1.40
N LEU A 124 9.86 17.82 -1.47
CA LEU A 124 8.69 18.03 -0.59
C LEU A 124 9.02 18.08 0.89
N ILE A 125 10.01 17.28 1.30
CA ILE A 125 10.53 17.22 2.66
C ILE A 125 11.20 18.55 3.07
N GLU A 126 11.86 19.24 2.14
CA GLU A 126 12.48 20.53 2.40
C GLU A 126 11.43 21.63 2.57
N ILE A 127 10.36 21.60 1.76
CA ILE A 127 9.20 22.50 1.94
C ILE A 127 8.57 22.28 3.32
N LEU A 128 8.34 21.02 3.70
CA LEU A 128 7.79 20.69 5.02
C LEU A 128 8.70 21.20 6.16
N ASN A 129 10.01 21.02 6.04
CA ASN A 129 10.98 21.50 7.03
C ASN A 129 11.01 23.03 7.12
N GLN A 130 10.83 23.74 6.00
CA GLN A 130 10.71 25.20 5.99
C GLN A 130 9.44 25.65 6.70
N ILE A 131 8.29 25.03 6.39
CA ILE A 131 7.03 25.31 7.08
C ILE A 131 7.17 25.09 8.59
N LYS A 132 7.79 23.96 8.98
CA LYS A 132 8.04 23.62 10.39
C LYS A 132 8.92 24.66 11.10
N ARG A 133 9.89 25.27 10.42
CA ARG A 133 10.74 26.33 10.98
C ARG A 133 10.00 27.65 11.17
N LEU A 134 9.01 27.93 10.31
CA LEU A 134 8.25 29.17 10.34
C LEU A 134 7.10 29.11 11.36
N ASP A 135 6.63 27.91 11.72
CA ASP A 135 5.62 27.64 12.76
C ASP A 135 4.33 28.49 12.65
N SER A 136 4.03 28.96 11.44
CA SER A 136 2.95 29.93 11.18
C SER A 136 1.95 29.46 10.12
N PHE A 137 2.10 28.24 9.60
CA PHE A 137 1.26 27.68 8.53
C PHE A 137 0.72 26.30 8.92
N PRO A 138 -0.24 26.22 9.87
CA PRO A 138 -0.75 24.95 10.39
C PRO A 138 -1.47 24.12 9.32
N ASN A 139 -2.31 24.71 8.49
CA ASN A 139 -3.05 23.97 7.46
C ASN A 139 -2.11 23.44 6.36
N ALA A 140 -1.15 24.27 5.92
CA ALA A 140 -0.12 23.85 4.98
C ALA A 140 0.74 22.73 5.57
N TYR A 141 1.11 22.82 6.85
CA TYR A 141 1.86 21.78 7.53
C TYR A 141 1.12 20.43 7.55
N ILE A 142 -0.18 20.45 7.88
CA ILE A 142 -1.02 19.25 7.86
C ILE A 142 -1.12 18.68 6.44
N ALA A 143 -1.42 19.52 5.44
CA ALA A 143 -1.55 19.10 4.04
C ALA A 143 -0.26 18.43 3.53
N TYR A 144 0.91 19.05 3.74
CA TYR A 144 2.20 18.47 3.33
C TYR A 144 2.53 17.18 4.10
N ARG A 145 2.15 17.05 5.38
CA ARG A 145 2.33 15.80 6.14
C ARG A 145 1.48 14.68 5.58
N ILE A 146 0.18 14.92 5.37
CA ILE A 146 -0.73 13.91 4.80
C ILE A 146 -0.19 13.44 3.45
N MET A 147 0.19 14.41 2.60
CA MET A 147 0.76 14.14 1.28
C MET A 147 2.03 13.27 1.33
N LEU A 148 2.93 13.50 2.29
CA LEU A 148 4.15 12.71 2.45
C LEU A 148 3.91 11.33 3.08
N THR A 149 2.79 11.13 3.78
CA THR A 149 2.43 9.84 4.37
C THR A 149 1.67 8.93 3.42
N ILE A 150 1.05 9.47 2.37
CA ILE A 150 0.37 8.66 1.36
C ILE A 150 1.42 7.86 0.60
N PRO A 151 1.33 6.51 0.60
CA PRO A 151 2.37 5.66 0.04
C PRO A 151 2.36 5.76 -1.50
N VAL A 152 3.14 6.70 -2.05
CA VAL A 152 3.38 6.78 -3.49
C VAL A 152 4.33 5.65 -3.95
N THR A 153 5.14 5.09 -3.05
CA THR A 153 6.14 4.07 -3.36
C THR A 153 6.00 2.79 -2.53
N VAL A 154 6.39 1.66 -3.15
CA VAL A 154 6.26 0.28 -2.64
C VAL A 154 7.34 -0.07 -1.60
N ALA A 155 8.15 0.89 -1.16
CA ALA A 155 9.32 0.63 -0.31
C ALA A 155 8.99 -0.08 1.01
N SER A 156 7.84 0.23 1.63
CA SER A 156 7.36 -0.47 2.83
C SER A 156 7.06 -1.95 2.56
N ALA A 157 6.49 -2.25 1.39
CA ALA A 157 6.25 -3.63 0.96
C ALA A 157 7.57 -4.36 0.66
N GLU A 158 8.58 -3.71 0.06
CA GLU A 158 9.90 -4.32 -0.16
C GLU A 158 10.60 -4.72 1.15
N ARG A 159 10.59 -3.83 2.16
CA ARG A 159 11.09 -4.14 3.51
C ARG A 159 10.35 -5.34 4.09
N SER A 160 9.02 -5.34 4.00
CA SER A 160 8.17 -6.42 4.50
C SER A 160 8.45 -7.76 3.79
N PHE A 161 8.58 -7.78 2.46
CA PHE A 161 8.89 -8.98 1.69
C PHE A 161 10.29 -9.52 1.98
N SER A 162 11.28 -8.64 2.19
CA SER A 162 12.62 -9.05 2.60
C SER A 162 12.61 -9.76 3.96
N LYS A 163 11.90 -9.21 4.95
CA LYS A 163 11.72 -9.87 6.26
C LYS A 163 10.92 -11.16 6.14
N LEU A 164 9.84 -11.16 5.36
CA LEU A 164 9.03 -12.36 5.11
C LEU A 164 9.84 -13.48 4.47
N LYS A 165 10.80 -13.17 3.58
CA LYS A 165 11.70 -14.17 3.00
C LYS A 165 12.60 -14.85 4.03
N ILE A 166 13.05 -14.10 5.04
CA ILE A 166 13.86 -14.64 6.16
C ILE A 166 12.97 -15.49 7.09
N ILE A 167 11.77 -14.99 7.37
CA ILE A 167 10.80 -15.62 8.26
C ILE A 167 10.21 -16.90 7.63
N LYS A 168 9.84 -16.89 6.35
CA LYS A 168 9.22 -18.02 5.68
C LYS A 168 10.29 -18.78 4.88
N SER A 169 11.01 -19.65 5.57
CA SER A 169 11.98 -20.54 4.95
C SER A 169 11.33 -21.85 4.51
N TYR A 170 12.02 -22.60 3.63
CA TYR A 170 11.56 -23.91 3.15
C TYR A 170 11.27 -24.89 4.31
N LEU A 171 12.09 -24.84 5.37
CA LEU A 171 11.95 -25.69 6.56
C LEU A 171 10.80 -25.23 7.49
N ARG A 172 10.28 -24.00 7.31
CA ARG A 172 9.21 -23.41 8.14
C ARG A 172 7.98 -23.08 7.30
N SER A 173 7.51 -24.05 6.54
CA SER A 173 6.39 -23.90 5.60
C SER A 173 5.00 -24.10 6.25
N THR A 174 4.92 -24.72 7.43
CA THR A 174 3.66 -25.13 8.10
C THR A 174 3.13 -24.14 9.14
N MET A 175 3.53 -22.87 9.09
CA MET A 175 3.15 -21.87 10.08
C MET A 175 1.79 -21.22 9.81
N SER A 176 1.00 -20.95 10.85
CA SER A 176 -0.26 -20.21 10.75
C SER A 176 -0.04 -18.75 10.32
N GLN A 177 -1.03 -18.16 9.65
CA GLN A 177 -0.95 -16.78 9.16
C GLN A 177 -0.82 -15.77 10.30
N GLU A 178 -1.53 -15.99 11.40
CA GLU A 178 -1.42 -15.13 12.60
C GLU A 178 0.00 -15.08 13.13
N ARG A 179 0.66 -16.25 13.24
CA ARG A 179 2.04 -16.32 13.70
C ARG A 179 3.01 -15.71 12.69
N LEU A 180 2.76 -15.88 11.38
CA LEU A 180 3.55 -15.25 10.34
C LEU A 180 3.50 -13.72 10.42
N SER A 181 2.29 -13.18 10.52
CA SER A 181 2.03 -11.75 10.65
C SER A 181 2.72 -11.19 11.90
N GLY A 182 2.53 -11.82 13.06
CA GLY A 182 3.16 -11.39 14.31
C GLY A 182 4.68 -11.37 14.23
N LEU A 183 5.31 -12.41 13.67
CA LEU A 183 6.76 -12.43 13.48
C LEU A 183 7.25 -11.40 12.46
N ALA A 184 6.46 -11.13 11.41
CA ALA A 184 6.80 -10.11 10.42
C ALA A 184 6.81 -8.72 11.05
N ILE A 185 5.80 -8.38 11.84
CA ILE A 185 5.71 -7.10 12.57
C ILE A 185 6.91 -6.94 13.50
N LEU A 186 7.22 -7.94 14.32
CA LEU A 186 8.37 -7.91 15.24
C LEU A 186 9.71 -7.73 14.51
N SER A 187 9.83 -8.25 13.28
CA SER A 187 11.06 -8.15 12.50
C SER A 187 11.20 -6.83 11.73
N ILE A 188 10.07 -6.22 11.34
CA ILE A 188 10.01 -4.90 10.71
C ILE A 188 10.28 -3.81 11.75
N GLU A 189 9.61 -3.90 12.90
CA GLU A 189 9.67 -2.92 14.00
C GLU A 189 10.72 -3.30 15.07
N LYS A 190 11.85 -3.87 14.63
CA LYS A 190 12.90 -4.34 15.55
C LYS A 190 13.45 -3.21 16.44
N GLU A 191 13.60 -2.02 15.90
CA GLU A 191 14.10 -0.84 16.62
C GLU A 191 13.16 -0.47 17.78
N LEU A 192 11.86 -0.40 17.52
CA LEU A 192 10.85 -0.16 18.54
C LEU A 192 10.81 -1.28 19.58
N LEU A 193 11.00 -2.53 19.16
CA LEU A 193 11.04 -3.69 20.05
C LEU A 193 12.23 -3.66 21.04
N GLU A 194 13.35 -3.03 20.67
CA GLU A 194 14.51 -2.87 21.54
C GLU A 194 14.25 -1.85 22.67
N GLU A 195 13.31 -0.92 22.49
CA GLU A 195 12.91 0.06 23.51
C GLU A 195 11.89 -0.51 24.52
N ILE A 196 11.31 -1.67 24.24
CA ILE A 196 10.27 -2.28 25.07
C ILE A 196 10.86 -3.06 26.26
N ASP A 197 10.32 -2.82 27.46
CA ASP A 197 10.68 -3.58 28.66
C ASP A 197 10.06 -4.98 28.67
N TYR A 198 10.88 -5.98 28.32
CA TYR A 198 10.52 -7.39 28.34
C TYR A 198 10.09 -7.89 29.72
N THR A 199 10.64 -7.36 30.81
CA THR A 199 10.31 -7.83 32.15
C THR A 199 8.86 -7.51 32.49
N LYS A 200 8.40 -6.31 32.12
CA LYS A 200 7.00 -5.90 32.25
C LYS A 200 6.05 -6.78 31.43
N ILE A 201 6.44 -7.16 30.21
CA ILE A 201 5.64 -8.05 29.36
C ILE A 201 5.52 -9.45 29.97
N ILE A 202 6.65 -10.02 30.44
CA ILE A 202 6.68 -11.34 31.07
C ILE A 202 5.78 -11.35 32.31
N ASN A 203 5.88 -10.33 33.16
CA ASN A 203 5.06 -10.20 34.36
C ASN A 203 3.57 -10.06 34.04
N ASN A 204 3.22 -9.26 33.02
CA ASN A 204 1.83 -9.12 32.58
C ASN A 204 1.28 -10.46 32.05
N PHE A 205 2.03 -11.15 31.19
CA PHE A 205 1.63 -12.46 30.67
C PHE A 205 1.47 -13.49 31.78
N ALA A 206 2.41 -13.53 32.74
CA ALA A 206 2.33 -14.41 33.91
C ALA A 206 1.09 -14.11 34.75
N SER A 207 0.77 -12.84 35.01
CA SER A 207 -0.40 -12.43 35.79
C SER A 207 -1.74 -12.81 35.15
N GLN A 208 -1.81 -12.82 33.81
CA GLN A 208 -3.01 -13.24 33.08
C GLN A 208 -3.18 -14.76 33.07
N LYS A 209 -2.06 -15.51 33.02
CA LYS A 209 -2.08 -16.98 33.01
C LYS A 209 -2.25 -17.59 34.41
N ALA A 210 -1.79 -16.90 35.45
CA ALA A 210 -1.89 -17.33 36.85
C ALA A 210 -3.35 -17.45 37.35
N ARG A 211 -4.32 -16.77 36.71
CA ARG A 211 -5.74 -16.91 37.03
C ARG A 211 -6.39 -18.24 36.59
N LYS A 212 -5.63 -19.19 36.04
CA LYS A 212 -6.12 -20.54 35.69
C LYS A 212 -5.78 -21.63 36.72
N ILE A 213 -5.36 -21.25 37.93
CA ILE A 213 -5.17 -22.21 39.02
C ILE A 213 -6.37 -22.10 39.96
N ASP A 214 -7.42 -22.87 39.69
CA ASP A 214 -8.43 -23.19 40.71
C ASP A 214 -7.77 -24.16 41.69
N LEU A 215 -7.36 -23.64 42.84
CA LEU A 215 -6.98 -24.47 43.99
C LEU A 215 -8.28 -25.01 44.60
N LYS A 216 -8.60 -26.28 44.30
CA LYS A 216 -9.54 -27.10 45.05
C LYS A 216 -8.86 -27.77 46.24
#